data_AF-A0A2N1M9Z4-F1
#
_entry.id   AF-A0A2N1M9Z4-F1
#
_cell.length_a   1.000
_cell.length_b   1.000
_cell.length_c   1.000
_cell.angle_alpha   90.00
_cell.angle_beta   90.00
_cell.angle_gamma   90.00
#
_symmetry.space_group_name_H-M   'P 1'
#
loop_
_entity.id
_entity.type
_entity.pdbx_description
1 polymer ?
#
loop_
_entity_poly.entity_id
_entity_poly.type
_entity_poly.pdbx_seq_one_letter_code
_entity_poly.pdbx_strand_id
1 'polypeptide(L)'
;MELVNLQQNSTLQNEEFAKKVTNLQSEKQALDEVNIQELKSQQESLTEQKEQLENKLSQSQVNCEQIEQEKIRLHNMVKGLSQEQKLTTKLKAKLEKEIAQLEQKLIIEEQIKMQLTQALQIKDDKINELEKKIVTLDQERIKQLKDKVKELNKIEKELLNKLTSGENTKEIHKEKEAKQKEMNDLQQELSRTSASYNVNRKKQVFNQVNNFLKVKGDFLTLREEAIKKLQNCCNHLESSINKERNTIGSIRDMKTSKFIDKYTREFQSILVKYNDGLLELNKNYYSLKKIVQDNKELEVSLTIENILKLNSFNLDKYKIFKFATNSQEGTRIQLNSNMMAEDIDSLRKNLSELKLELNQEKKELKNLA
;
A
#
# COMPACT_ATOMS: atom_id res chain seq x y z
N MET A 1 69.07 38.37 -129.07
CA MET A 1 68.91 36.99 -128.52
C MET A 1 68.77 36.98 -126.99
N GLU A 2 69.13 38.05 -126.26
CA GLU A 2 68.95 38.16 -124.80
C GLU A 2 67.53 38.51 -124.32
N LEU A 3 66.73 39.24 -125.12
CA LEU A 3 65.38 39.68 -124.72
C LEU A 3 64.35 38.55 -124.57
N VAL A 4 64.46 37.47 -125.36
CA VAL A 4 63.51 36.34 -125.32
C VAL A 4 63.73 35.46 -124.09
N ASN A 5 64.98 35.34 -123.61
CA ASN A 5 65.33 34.52 -122.46
C ASN A 5 64.90 35.18 -121.12
N LEU A 6 64.97 36.51 -121.05
CA LEU A 6 64.43 37.29 -119.92
C LEU A 6 62.91 37.20 -119.81
N GLN A 7 62.20 37.09 -120.94
CA GLN A 7 60.74 37.05 -121.00
C GLN A 7 60.18 35.66 -120.64
N GLN A 8 60.86 34.58 -121.03
CA GLN A 8 60.51 33.21 -120.62
C GLN A 8 60.77 32.98 -119.12
N ASN A 9 61.87 33.50 -118.58
CA ASN A 9 62.22 33.33 -117.18
C ASN A 9 61.25 34.10 -116.24
N SER A 10 60.81 35.30 -116.63
CA SER A 10 59.81 36.06 -115.85
C SER A 10 58.43 35.40 -115.84
N THR A 11 58.06 34.69 -116.91
CA THR A 11 56.77 34.00 -117.02
C THR A 11 56.73 32.77 -116.11
N LEU A 12 57.79 31.96 -116.09
CA LEU A 12 57.95 30.84 -115.16
C LEU A 12 57.96 31.29 -113.69
N GLN A 13 58.66 32.39 -113.40
CA GLN A 13 58.74 32.94 -112.04
C GLN A 13 57.37 33.46 -111.57
N ASN A 14 56.57 34.04 -112.47
CA ASN A 14 55.19 34.46 -112.19
C ASN A 14 54.24 33.28 -111.97
N GLU A 15 54.37 32.18 -112.73
CA GLU A 15 53.59 30.96 -112.52
C GLU A 15 53.91 30.29 -111.18
N GLU A 16 55.19 30.28 -110.79
CA GLU A 16 55.65 29.76 -109.50
C GLU A 16 55.14 30.64 -108.33
N PHE A 17 55.16 31.96 -108.50
CA PHE A 17 54.60 32.91 -107.52
C PHE A 17 53.08 32.74 -107.40
N ALA A 18 52.37 32.59 -108.52
CA ALA A 18 50.92 32.38 -108.53
C ALA A 18 50.53 31.08 -107.81
N LYS A 19 51.25 29.97 -108.05
CA LYS A 19 51.09 28.69 -107.31
C LYS A 19 51.35 28.85 -105.83
N LYS A 20 52.39 29.60 -105.44
CA LYS A 20 52.71 29.85 -104.03
C LYS A 20 51.63 30.68 -103.33
N VAL A 21 51.09 31.68 -104.01
CA VAL A 21 49.95 32.48 -103.51
C VAL A 21 48.70 31.61 -103.36
N THR A 22 48.39 30.75 -104.32
CA THR A 22 47.23 29.84 -104.23
C THR A 22 47.41 28.81 -103.11
N ASN A 23 48.59 28.22 -102.96
CA ASN A 23 48.88 27.30 -101.86
C ASN A 23 48.74 28.01 -100.49
N LEU A 24 49.34 29.18 -100.32
CA LEU A 24 49.21 29.97 -99.08
C LEU A 24 47.75 30.36 -98.80
N GLN A 25 46.96 30.67 -99.82
CA GLN A 25 45.53 30.92 -99.67
C GLN A 25 44.76 29.67 -99.25
N SER A 26 45.07 28.50 -99.84
CA SER A 26 44.45 27.24 -99.46
C SER A 26 44.82 26.78 -98.05
N GLU A 27 46.08 26.96 -97.64
CA GLU A 27 46.55 26.68 -96.27
C GLU A 27 45.88 27.61 -95.26
N LYS A 28 45.75 28.91 -95.60
CA LYS A 28 45.02 29.87 -94.77
C LYS A 28 43.54 29.50 -94.65
N GLN A 29 42.88 29.13 -95.75
CA GLN A 29 41.48 28.68 -95.73
C GLN A 29 41.30 27.42 -94.89
N ALA A 30 42.18 26.43 -95.04
CA ALA A 30 42.13 25.20 -94.23
C ALA A 30 42.35 25.50 -92.74
N LEU A 31 43.28 26.40 -92.39
CA LEU A 31 43.52 26.83 -91.02
C LEU A 31 42.31 27.59 -90.44
N ASP A 32 41.73 28.52 -91.21
CA ASP A 32 40.52 29.25 -90.80
C ASP A 32 39.33 28.30 -90.60
N GLU A 33 39.19 27.27 -91.44
CA GLU A 33 38.11 26.27 -91.34
C GLU A 33 38.27 25.36 -90.12
N VAL A 34 39.51 24.95 -89.79
CA VAL A 34 39.84 24.24 -88.54
C VAL A 34 39.53 25.12 -87.32
N ASN A 35 39.95 26.39 -87.31
CA ASN A 35 39.67 27.32 -86.22
C ASN A 35 38.15 27.57 -86.04
N ILE A 36 37.40 27.68 -87.15
CA ILE A 36 35.93 27.82 -87.12
C ILE A 36 35.27 26.57 -86.52
N GLN A 37 35.74 25.37 -86.89
CA GLN A 37 35.23 24.14 -86.29
C GLN A 37 35.53 24.07 -84.79
N GLU A 38 36.75 24.40 -84.38
CA GLU A 38 37.14 24.40 -82.96
C GLU A 38 36.28 25.38 -82.14
N LEU A 39 36.07 26.60 -82.64
CA LEU A 39 35.21 27.59 -82.00
C LEU A 39 33.75 27.14 -81.89
N LYS A 40 33.22 26.43 -82.90
CA LYS A 40 31.87 25.83 -82.85
C LYS A 40 31.77 24.77 -81.77
N SER A 41 32.74 23.86 -81.69
CA SER A 41 32.79 22.83 -80.63
C SER A 41 32.89 23.46 -79.23
N GLN A 42 33.68 24.53 -79.07
CA GLN A 42 33.77 25.27 -77.81
C GLN A 42 32.44 25.96 -77.46
N GLN A 43 31.77 26.57 -78.44
CA GLN A 43 30.46 27.21 -78.24
C GLN A 43 29.40 26.19 -77.79
N GLU A 44 29.36 25.01 -78.41
CA GLU A 44 28.40 23.96 -78.05
C GLU A 44 28.66 23.44 -76.62
N SER A 45 29.92 23.19 -76.26
CA SER A 45 30.30 22.79 -74.90
C SER A 45 29.93 23.83 -73.84
N LEU A 46 30.19 25.13 -74.11
CA LEU A 46 29.81 26.21 -73.19
C LEU A 46 28.29 26.36 -73.07
N THR A 47 27.55 26.11 -74.15
CA THR A 47 26.07 26.15 -74.15
C THR A 47 25.51 25.04 -73.26
N GLU A 48 26.03 23.82 -73.39
CA GLU A 48 25.62 22.68 -72.56
C GLU A 48 25.97 22.89 -71.08
N GLN A 49 27.17 23.42 -70.78
CA GLN A 49 27.56 23.75 -69.41
C GLN A 49 26.64 24.82 -68.78
N LYS A 50 26.25 25.84 -69.56
CA LYS A 50 25.32 26.88 -69.09
C LYS A 50 23.95 26.28 -68.74
N GLU A 51 23.38 25.45 -69.60
CA GLU A 51 22.08 24.81 -69.36
C GLU A 51 22.14 23.92 -68.10
N GLN A 52 23.22 23.16 -67.92
CA GLN A 52 23.42 22.37 -66.70
C GLN A 52 23.50 23.24 -65.43
N LEU A 53 24.12 24.42 -65.51
CA LEU A 53 24.18 25.36 -64.39
C LEU A 53 22.83 26.01 -64.10
N GLU A 54 22.06 26.37 -65.12
CA GLU A 54 20.70 26.93 -64.96
C GLU A 54 19.74 25.92 -64.31
N ASN A 55 19.85 24.63 -64.68
CA ASN A 55 19.09 23.56 -64.06
C ASN A 55 19.49 23.35 -62.58
N LYS A 56 20.81 23.36 -62.27
CA LYS A 56 21.30 23.27 -60.89
C LYS A 56 20.86 24.47 -60.05
N LEU A 57 20.87 25.68 -60.63
CA LEU A 57 20.42 26.90 -59.96
C LEU A 57 18.92 26.83 -59.65
N SER A 58 18.10 26.45 -60.62
CA SER A 58 16.65 26.29 -60.45
C SER A 58 16.33 25.25 -59.37
N GLN A 59 17.01 24.10 -59.38
CA GLN A 59 16.85 23.09 -58.34
C GLN A 59 17.29 23.62 -56.96
N SER A 60 18.38 24.37 -56.89
CA SER A 60 18.84 24.98 -55.64
C SER A 60 17.86 26.01 -55.09
N GLN A 61 17.20 26.80 -55.95
CA GLN A 61 16.18 27.76 -55.55
C GLN A 61 14.96 27.05 -54.94
N VAL A 62 14.46 26.00 -55.60
CA VAL A 62 13.37 25.17 -55.07
C VAL A 62 13.74 24.54 -53.73
N ASN A 63 14.96 24.01 -53.61
CA ASN A 63 15.44 23.44 -52.34
C ASN A 63 15.51 24.50 -51.22
N CYS A 64 15.96 25.72 -51.52
CA CYS A 64 15.98 26.82 -50.56
C CYS A 64 14.56 27.19 -50.07
N GLU A 65 13.60 27.29 -50.98
CA GLU A 65 12.20 27.56 -50.62
C GLU A 65 11.60 26.46 -49.73
N GLN A 66 11.88 25.19 -50.04
CA GLN A 66 11.45 24.05 -49.22
C GLN A 66 12.06 24.09 -47.81
N ILE A 67 13.36 24.42 -47.69
CA ILE A 67 14.03 24.57 -46.40
C ILE A 67 13.39 25.69 -45.58
N GLU A 68 13.04 26.81 -46.22
CA GLU A 68 12.40 27.93 -45.54
C GLU A 68 11.00 27.58 -45.02
N GLN A 69 10.22 26.84 -45.80
CA GLN A 69 8.91 26.32 -45.36
C GLN A 69 9.04 25.34 -44.20
N GLU A 70 9.96 24.39 -44.27
CA GLU A 70 10.18 23.40 -43.20
C GLU A 70 10.70 24.08 -41.92
N LYS A 71 11.53 25.13 -42.05
CA LYS A 71 11.97 25.95 -40.91
C LYS A 71 10.79 26.60 -40.19
N ILE A 72 9.83 27.17 -40.92
CA ILE A 72 8.61 27.76 -40.34
C ILE A 72 7.78 26.68 -39.64
N ARG A 73 7.60 25.51 -40.26
CA ARG A 73 6.87 24.39 -39.69
C ARG A 73 7.50 23.92 -38.38
N LEU A 74 8.80 23.67 -38.35
CA LEU A 74 9.53 23.25 -37.16
C LEU A 74 9.45 24.30 -36.04
N HIS A 75 9.56 25.59 -36.38
CA HIS A 75 9.40 26.67 -35.39
C HIS A 75 8.02 26.64 -34.71
N ASN A 76 6.95 26.43 -35.49
CA ASN A 76 5.60 26.31 -34.95
C ASN A 76 5.43 25.07 -34.08
N MET A 77 6.02 23.93 -34.47
CA MET A 77 6.01 22.70 -33.66
C MET A 77 6.71 22.92 -32.31
N VAL A 78 7.90 23.53 -32.31
CA VAL A 78 8.66 23.85 -31.09
C VAL A 78 7.86 24.79 -30.18
N LYS A 79 7.20 25.80 -30.75
CA LYS A 79 6.34 26.72 -30.00
C LYS A 79 5.17 25.98 -29.33
N GLY A 80 4.53 25.04 -30.03
CA GLY A 80 3.46 24.19 -29.49
C GLY A 80 3.94 23.34 -28.32
N LEU A 81 5.07 22.63 -28.49
CA LEU A 81 5.66 21.79 -27.44
C LEU A 81 6.03 22.58 -26.18
N SER A 82 6.55 23.81 -26.34
CA SER A 82 6.88 24.69 -25.22
C SER A 82 5.64 25.11 -24.41
N GLN A 83 4.51 25.37 -25.09
CA GLN A 83 3.26 25.70 -24.42
C GLN A 83 2.69 24.51 -23.64
N GLU A 84 2.72 23.31 -24.24
CA GLU A 84 2.30 22.08 -23.59
C GLU A 84 3.14 21.78 -22.34
N GLN A 85 4.47 21.90 -22.43
CA GLN A 85 5.37 21.74 -21.29
C GLN A 85 5.04 22.72 -20.14
N LYS A 86 4.69 23.97 -20.47
CA LYS A 86 4.29 24.98 -19.47
C LYS A 86 2.98 24.59 -18.77
N LEU A 87 1.99 24.08 -19.52
CA LEU A 87 0.74 23.57 -18.94
C LEU A 87 0.99 22.36 -18.04
N THR A 88 1.78 21.38 -18.48
CA THR A 88 2.15 20.19 -17.71
C THR A 88 2.87 20.57 -16.41
N THR A 89 3.82 21.51 -16.47
CA THR A 89 4.55 21.98 -15.27
C THR A 89 3.61 22.65 -14.28
N LYS A 90 2.66 23.48 -14.75
CA LYS A 90 1.66 24.13 -13.90
C LYS A 90 0.69 23.12 -13.26
N LEU A 91 0.27 22.11 -14.01
CA LEU A 91 -0.57 21.03 -13.48
C LEU A 91 0.18 20.23 -12.41
N LYS A 92 1.44 19.87 -12.68
CA LYS A 92 2.29 19.14 -11.74
C LYS A 92 2.44 19.89 -10.42
N ALA A 93 2.75 21.19 -10.47
CA ALA A 93 2.87 22.01 -9.27
C ALA A 93 1.56 22.12 -8.46
N LYS A 94 0.40 22.15 -9.15
CA LYS A 94 -0.92 22.13 -8.49
C LYS A 94 -1.14 20.79 -7.77
N LEU A 95 -0.85 19.68 -8.44
CA LEU A 95 -1.01 18.34 -7.86
C LEU A 95 -0.06 18.13 -6.68
N GLU A 96 1.21 18.54 -6.77
CA GLU A 96 2.17 18.49 -5.66
C GLU A 96 1.66 19.26 -4.45
N LYS A 97 1.10 20.46 -4.66
CA LYS A 97 0.49 21.25 -3.58
C LYS A 97 -0.71 20.55 -2.95
N GLU A 98 -1.58 19.95 -3.76
CA GLU A 98 -2.78 19.24 -3.29
C GLU A 98 -2.40 17.97 -2.51
N ILE A 99 -1.42 17.20 -3.00
CA ILE A 99 -0.85 16.05 -2.29
C ILE A 99 -0.31 16.46 -0.93
N ALA A 100 0.54 17.51 -0.87
CA ALA A 100 1.09 17.99 0.40
C ALA A 100 0.00 18.44 1.39
N GLN A 101 -1.08 19.07 0.89
CA GLN A 101 -2.23 19.45 1.74
C GLN A 101 -2.99 18.21 2.25
N LEU A 102 -3.17 17.20 1.42
CA LEU A 102 -3.83 15.94 1.81
C LEU A 102 -2.99 15.15 2.80
N GLU A 103 -1.67 15.09 2.61
CA GLU A 103 -0.72 14.46 3.54
C GLU A 103 -0.78 15.13 4.93
N GLN A 104 -0.81 16.46 5.00
CA GLN A 104 -0.97 17.18 6.26
C GLN A 104 -2.32 16.88 6.94
N LYS A 105 -3.42 16.86 6.18
CA LYS A 105 -4.73 16.48 6.72
C LYS A 105 -4.72 15.05 7.25
N LEU A 106 -4.10 14.11 6.54
CA LEU A 106 -4.00 12.72 6.97
C LEU A 106 -3.25 12.58 8.30
N ILE A 107 -2.14 13.31 8.48
CA ILE A 107 -1.38 13.33 9.74
C ILE A 107 -2.26 13.82 10.91
N ILE A 108 -3.04 14.89 10.70
CA ILE A 108 -3.95 15.43 11.72
C ILE A 108 -5.04 14.41 12.07
N GLU A 109 -5.66 13.78 11.07
CA GLU A 109 -6.68 12.74 11.29
C GLU A 109 -6.12 11.51 12.03
N GLU A 110 -4.90 11.08 11.70
CA GLU A 110 -4.22 10.00 12.43
C GLU A 110 -3.96 10.37 13.89
N GLN A 111 -3.58 11.62 14.17
CA GLN A 111 -3.37 12.11 15.54
C GLN A 111 -4.70 12.18 16.32
N ILE A 112 -5.77 12.68 15.72
CA ILE A 112 -7.11 12.71 16.33
C ILE A 112 -7.58 11.29 16.63
N LYS A 113 -7.42 10.36 15.68
CA LYS A 113 -7.74 8.94 15.87
C LYS A 113 -6.98 8.37 17.07
N MET A 114 -5.68 8.63 17.18
CA MET A 114 -4.86 8.16 18.31
C MET A 114 -5.36 8.71 19.65
N GLN A 115 -5.70 10.01 19.73
CA GLN A 115 -6.24 10.63 20.95
C GLN A 115 -7.60 10.03 21.34
N LEU A 116 -8.50 9.82 20.37
CA LEU A 116 -9.81 9.23 20.60
C LEU A 116 -9.69 7.78 21.08
N THR A 117 -8.79 6.99 20.48
CA THR A 117 -8.53 5.61 20.93
C THR A 117 -8.02 5.58 22.38
N GLN A 118 -7.11 6.48 22.75
CA GLN A 118 -6.62 6.59 24.13
C GLN A 118 -7.75 6.98 25.09
N ALA A 119 -8.58 7.96 24.73
CA ALA A 119 -9.70 8.41 25.55
C ALA A 119 -10.76 7.30 25.75
N LEU A 120 -11.03 6.50 24.72
CA LEU A 120 -11.90 5.33 24.82
C LEU A 120 -11.32 4.28 25.75
N GLN A 121 -10.03 3.96 25.61
CA GLN A 121 -9.36 2.99 26.48
C GLN A 121 -9.43 3.40 27.96
N ILE A 122 -9.17 4.68 28.27
CA ILE A 122 -9.27 5.21 29.65
C ILE A 122 -10.70 5.06 30.19
N LYS A 123 -11.72 5.31 29.36
CA LYS A 123 -13.13 5.16 29.77
C LYS A 123 -13.48 3.69 29.99
N ASP A 124 -13.05 2.80 29.11
CA ASP A 124 -13.28 1.35 29.24
C ASP A 124 -12.60 0.80 30.51
N ASP A 125 -11.36 1.21 30.79
CA ASP A 125 -10.66 0.84 32.02
C ASP A 125 -11.39 1.35 33.27
N LYS A 126 -11.94 2.58 33.20
CA LYS A 126 -12.71 3.14 34.32
C LYS A 126 -14.03 2.41 34.54
N ILE A 127 -14.73 2.04 33.47
CA ILE A 127 -15.95 1.23 33.53
C ILE A 127 -15.62 -0.12 34.18
N ASN A 128 -14.55 -0.78 33.73
CA ASN A 128 -14.10 -2.06 34.30
C ASN A 128 -13.77 -1.96 35.80
N GLU A 129 -13.14 -0.87 36.24
CA GLU A 129 -12.86 -0.61 37.66
C GLU A 129 -14.16 -0.46 38.46
N LEU A 130 -15.13 0.29 37.95
CA LEU A 130 -16.42 0.51 38.60
C LEU A 130 -17.27 -0.77 38.67
N GLU A 131 -17.30 -1.56 37.58
CA GLU A 131 -18.00 -2.85 37.56
C GLU A 131 -17.43 -3.82 38.60
N LYS A 132 -16.09 -3.88 38.76
CA LYS A 132 -15.45 -4.66 39.82
C LYS A 132 -15.84 -4.17 41.21
N LYS A 133 -15.85 -2.85 41.44
CA LYS A 133 -16.26 -2.27 42.73
C LYS A 133 -17.69 -2.62 43.09
N ILE A 134 -18.62 -2.59 42.13
CA ILE A 134 -20.01 -2.98 42.34
C ILE A 134 -20.11 -4.45 42.78
N VAL A 135 -19.41 -5.35 42.08
CA VAL A 135 -19.38 -6.79 42.42
C VAL A 135 -18.83 -7.00 43.85
N THR A 136 -17.75 -6.33 44.22
CA THR A 136 -17.18 -6.42 45.58
C THR A 136 -18.14 -5.92 46.65
N LEU A 137 -18.79 -4.78 46.43
CA LEU A 137 -19.76 -4.22 47.37
C LEU A 137 -20.98 -5.12 47.55
N ASP A 138 -21.51 -5.67 46.45
CA ASP A 138 -22.61 -6.65 46.50
C ASP A 138 -22.19 -7.89 47.30
N GLN A 139 -20.97 -8.40 47.10
CA GLN A 139 -20.44 -9.54 47.85
C GLN A 139 -20.32 -9.26 49.35
N GLU A 140 -19.80 -8.10 49.73
CA GLU A 140 -19.69 -7.66 51.13
C GLU A 140 -21.08 -7.52 51.77
N ARG A 141 -22.04 -6.91 51.05
CA ARG A 141 -23.43 -6.76 51.52
C ARG A 141 -24.08 -8.12 51.73
N ILE A 142 -23.92 -9.05 50.78
CA ILE A 142 -24.43 -10.43 50.89
C ILE A 142 -23.86 -11.12 52.14
N LYS A 143 -22.55 -10.97 52.41
CA LYS A 143 -21.92 -11.53 53.59
C LYS A 143 -22.54 -10.97 54.88
N GLN A 144 -22.66 -9.65 54.99
CA GLN A 144 -23.28 -8.98 56.14
C GLN A 144 -24.73 -9.43 56.36
N LEU A 145 -25.53 -9.50 55.30
CA LEU A 145 -26.92 -9.96 55.38
C LEU A 145 -27.01 -11.42 55.85
N LYS A 146 -26.14 -12.31 55.34
CA LYS A 146 -26.09 -13.71 55.79
C LYS A 146 -25.75 -13.83 57.28
N ASP A 147 -24.81 -13.03 57.77
CA ASP A 147 -24.42 -13.07 59.18
C ASP A 147 -25.54 -12.55 60.09
N LYS A 148 -26.23 -11.45 59.71
CA LYS A 148 -27.42 -10.96 60.43
C LYS A 148 -28.56 -11.98 60.45
N VAL A 149 -28.83 -12.66 59.34
CA VAL A 149 -29.84 -13.72 59.28
C VAL A 149 -29.50 -14.87 60.24
N LYS A 150 -28.23 -15.25 60.38
CA LYS A 150 -27.81 -16.27 61.36
C LYS A 150 -28.00 -15.82 62.80
N GLU A 151 -27.66 -14.57 63.12
CA GLU A 151 -27.86 -13.99 64.46
C GLU A 151 -29.34 -13.97 64.84
N LEU A 152 -30.22 -13.51 63.95
CA LEU A 152 -31.67 -13.51 64.19
C LEU A 152 -32.23 -14.91 64.37
N ASN A 153 -31.78 -15.90 63.58
CA ASN A 153 -32.17 -17.30 63.76
C ASN A 153 -31.78 -17.85 65.15
N LYS A 154 -30.64 -17.39 65.70
CA LYS A 154 -30.21 -17.79 67.05
C LYS A 154 -31.14 -17.19 68.11
N ILE A 155 -31.45 -15.89 67.99
CA ILE A 155 -32.39 -15.20 68.89
C ILE A 155 -33.78 -15.85 68.83
N GLU A 156 -34.28 -16.15 67.63
CA GLU A 156 -35.59 -16.79 67.47
C GLU A 156 -35.65 -18.17 68.14
N LYS A 157 -34.58 -18.98 68.02
CA LYS A 157 -34.47 -20.26 68.75
C LYS A 157 -34.46 -20.08 70.26
N GLU A 158 -33.75 -19.07 70.77
CA GLU A 158 -33.75 -18.75 72.21
C GLU A 158 -35.14 -18.34 72.69
N LEU A 159 -35.86 -17.51 71.94
CA LEU A 159 -37.25 -17.13 72.25
C LEU A 159 -38.20 -18.34 72.21
N LEU A 160 -38.02 -19.25 71.25
CA LEU A 160 -38.81 -20.48 71.16
C LEU A 160 -38.61 -21.37 72.39
N ASN A 161 -37.36 -21.52 72.84
CA ASN A 161 -37.03 -22.30 74.04
C ASN A 161 -37.68 -21.72 75.31
N LYS A 162 -37.66 -20.39 75.48
CA LYS A 162 -38.34 -19.70 76.59
C LYS A 162 -39.86 -19.91 76.59
N LEU A 163 -40.49 -19.88 75.40
CA LEU A 163 -41.92 -20.19 75.27
C LEU A 163 -42.23 -21.63 75.67
N THR A 164 -41.37 -22.58 75.34
CA THR A 164 -41.56 -24.00 75.72
C THR A 164 -41.33 -24.27 77.21
N SER A 165 -40.59 -23.42 77.93
CA SER A 165 -40.34 -23.57 79.38
C SER A 165 -41.40 -22.91 80.27
N GLY A 166 -42.44 -22.31 79.70
CA GLY A 166 -43.58 -21.74 80.45
C GLY A 166 -43.36 -20.33 81.00
N GLU A 167 -42.37 -19.58 80.50
CA GLU A 167 -42.18 -18.15 80.84
C GLU A 167 -43.27 -17.24 80.23
N ASN A 168 -43.41 -16.02 80.78
CA ASN A 168 -44.48 -15.06 80.50
C ASN A 168 -44.77 -14.88 78.99
N THR A 169 -45.97 -15.23 78.54
CA THR A 169 -46.20 -15.68 77.16
C THR A 169 -46.49 -14.58 76.14
N LYS A 170 -47.10 -13.46 76.54
CA LYS A 170 -47.57 -12.41 75.60
C LYS A 170 -46.46 -11.54 75.01
N GLU A 171 -45.52 -11.06 75.82
CA GLU A 171 -44.43 -10.21 75.32
C GLU A 171 -43.46 -11.00 74.44
N ILE A 172 -43.12 -12.23 74.84
CA ILE A 172 -42.25 -13.11 74.06
C ILE A 172 -42.86 -13.44 72.69
N HIS A 173 -44.18 -13.62 72.61
CA HIS A 173 -44.87 -13.80 71.32
C HIS A 173 -44.74 -12.57 70.41
N LYS A 174 -44.98 -11.36 70.94
CA LYS A 174 -44.83 -10.12 70.17
C LYS A 174 -43.39 -9.91 69.69
N GLU A 175 -42.41 -10.18 70.53
CA GLU A 175 -40.99 -10.08 70.16
C GLU A 175 -40.64 -11.09 69.06
N LYS A 176 -41.10 -12.35 69.19
CA LYS A 176 -40.90 -13.37 68.16
C LYS A 176 -41.51 -12.96 66.83
N GLU A 177 -42.76 -12.47 66.82
CA GLU A 177 -43.42 -11.99 65.60
C GLU A 177 -42.65 -10.83 64.95
N ALA A 178 -42.16 -9.88 65.75
CA ALA A 178 -41.36 -8.77 65.26
C ALA A 178 -40.03 -9.25 64.64
N LYS A 179 -39.34 -10.19 65.29
CA LYS A 179 -38.09 -10.77 64.79
C LYS A 179 -38.28 -11.62 63.54
N GLN A 180 -39.39 -12.36 63.45
CA GLN A 180 -39.76 -13.10 62.25
C GLN A 180 -40.00 -12.15 61.06
N LYS A 181 -40.67 -11.01 61.29
CA LYS A 181 -40.87 -9.99 60.25
C LYS A 181 -39.52 -9.40 59.78
N GLU A 182 -38.66 -9.01 60.72
CA GLU A 182 -37.30 -8.52 60.43
C GLU A 182 -36.50 -9.55 59.62
N MET A 183 -36.59 -10.83 59.96
CA MET A 183 -35.93 -11.91 59.23
C MET A 183 -36.47 -12.05 57.80
N ASN A 184 -37.78 -11.97 57.60
CA ASN A 184 -38.39 -12.04 56.27
C ASN A 184 -37.92 -10.87 55.38
N ASP A 185 -37.85 -9.66 55.94
CA ASP A 185 -37.37 -8.47 55.23
C ASP A 185 -35.90 -8.61 54.81
N LEU A 186 -35.04 -9.12 55.71
CA LEU A 186 -33.63 -9.38 55.41
C LEU A 186 -33.42 -10.51 54.39
N GLN A 187 -34.22 -11.57 54.43
CA GLN A 187 -34.19 -12.63 53.42
C GLN A 187 -34.61 -12.12 52.04
N GLN A 188 -35.61 -11.23 52.00
CA GLN A 188 -36.02 -10.58 50.76
C GLN A 188 -34.90 -9.68 50.22
N GLU A 189 -34.25 -8.88 51.07
CA GLU A 189 -33.10 -8.06 50.67
C GLU A 189 -31.94 -8.92 50.17
N LEU A 190 -31.58 -9.99 50.90
CA LEU A 190 -30.52 -10.93 50.51
C LEU A 190 -30.80 -11.56 49.15
N SER A 191 -32.05 -11.91 48.87
CA SER A 191 -32.47 -12.46 47.57
C SER A 191 -32.30 -11.42 46.46
N ARG A 192 -32.72 -10.17 46.68
CA ARG A 192 -32.55 -9.07 45.73
C ARG A 192 -31.07 -8.77 45.44
N THR A 193 -30.24 -8.64 46.49
CA THR A 193 -28.80 -8.36 46.33
C THR A 193 -28.08 -9.52 45.67
N SER A 194 -28.42 -10.77 45.98
CA SER A 194 -27.83 -11.96 45.34
C SER A 194 -28.18 -12.04 43.85
N ALA A 195 -29.42 -11.68 43.47
CA ALA A 195 -29.83 -11.59 42.07
C ALA A 195 -29.04 -10.49 41.34
N SER A 196 -28.93 -9.29 41.94
CA SER A 196 -28.12 -8.17 41.41
C SER A 196 -26.66 -8.58 41.21
N TYR A 197 -26.04 -9.20 42.22
CA TYR A 197 -24.66 -9.69 42.17
C TYR A 197 -24.43 -10.62 40.98
N ASN A 198 -25.31 -11.60 40.78
CA ASN A 198 -25.22 -12.53 39.66
C ASN A 198 -25.41 -11.84 38.31
N VAL A 199 -26.37 -10.91 38.19
CA VAL A 199 -26.59 -10.14 36.97
C VAL A 199 -25.35 -9.29 36.62
N ASN A 200 -24.76 -8.62 37.61
CA ASN A 200 -23.57 -7.78 37.42
C ASN A 200 -22.36 -8.60 36.96
N ARG A 201 -22.13 -9.76 37.57
CA ARG A 201 -21.06 -10.69 37.14
C ARG A 201 -21.28 -11.22 35.72
N LYS A 202 -22.51 -11.62 35.37
CA LYS A 202 -22.85 -12.05 34.00
C LYS A 202 -22.57 -10.95 32.99
N LYS A 203 -22.99 -9.72 33.29
CA LYS A 203 -22.75 -8.55 32.43
C LYS A 203 -21.25 -8.31 32.22
N GLN A 204 -20.45 -8.37 33.29
CA GLN A 204 -19.00 -8.21 33.20
C GLN A 204 -18.35 -9.25 32.27
N VAL A 205 -18.77 -10.52 32.37
CA VAL A 205 -18.28 -11.59 31.49
C VAL A 205 -18.65 -11.30 30.03
N PHE A 206 -19.90 -10.93 29.74
CA PHE A 206 -20.33 -10.61 28.37
C PHE A 206 -19.63 -9.38 27.79
N ASN A 207 -19.40 -8.33 28.57
CA ASN A 207 -18.63 -7.17 28.13
C ASN A 207 -17.23 -7.58 27.67
N GLN A 208 -16.55 -8.44 28.44
CA GLN A 208 -15.22 -8.91 28.09
C GLN A 208 -15.21 -9.82 26.86
N VAL A 209 -16.25 -10.65 26.67
CA VAL A 209 -16.44 -11.44 25.44
C VAL A 209 -16.63 -10.54 24.23
N ASN A 210 -17.49 -9.52 24.32
CA ASN A 210 -17.74 -8.59 23.22
C ASN A 210 -16.45 -7.85 22.81
N ASN A 211 -15.66 -7.41 23.80
CA ASN A 211 -14.36 -6.78 23.55
C ASN A 211 -13.40 -7.75 22.85
N PHE A 212 -13.30 -9.00 23.31
CA PHE A 212 -12.47 -10.01 22.67
C PHE A 212 -12.88 -10.29 21.21
N LEU A 213 -14.18 -10.47 20.95
CA LEU A 213 -14.70 -10.70 19.60
C LEU A 213 -14.46 -9.52 18.66
N LYS A 214 -14.52 -8.29 19.19
CA LYS A 214 -14.20 -7.07 18.43
C LYS A 214 -12.73 -7.07 18.05
N VAL A 215 -11.81 -7.23 19.01
CA VAL A 215 -10.36 -7.28 18.77
C VAL A 215 -9.98 -8.42 17.82
N LYS A 216 -10.62 -9.59 17.94
CA LYS A 216 -10.43 -10.71 17.03
C LYS A 216 -10.90 -10.39 15.60
N GLY A 217 -11.98 -9.63 15.44
CA GLY A 217 -12.44 -9.11 14.15
C GLY A 217 -11.52 -8.05 13.55
N ASP A 218 -10.98 -7.16 14.38
CA ASP A 218 -10.00 -6.16 13.96
C ASP A 218 -8.69 -6.84 13.50
N PHE A 219 -8.25 -7.89 14.21
CA PHE A 219 -7.11 -8.72 13.83
C PHE A 219 -7.34 -9.46 12.49
N LEU A 220 -8.55 -9.97 12.26
CA LEU A 220 -8.92 -10.56 10.96
C LEU A 220 -8.75 -9.53 9.83
N THR A 221 -9.26 -8.32 10.02
CA THR A 221 -9.18 -7.22 9.04
C THR A 221 -7.73 -6.80 8.79
N LEU A 222 -6.93 -6.64 9.84
CA LEU A 222 -5.50 -6.34 9.76
C LEU A 222 -4.75 -7.40 8.94
N ARG A 223 -5.11 -8.67 9.11
CA ARG A 223 -4.53 -9.77 8.34
C ARG A 223 -4.90 -9.71 6.86
N GLU A 224 -6.15 -9.43 6.53
CA GLU A 224 -6.59 -9.24 5.13
C GLU A 224 -5.79 -8.10 4.46
N GLU A 225 -5.62 -7.00 5.16
CA GLU A 225 -4.83 -5.85 4.70
C GLU A 225 -3.35 -6.21 4.54
N ALA A 226 -2.76 -6.91 5.52
CA ALA A 226 -1.38 -7.36 5.47
C ALA A 226 -1.13 -8.26 4.25
N ILE A 227 -1.99 -9.27 4.01
CA ILE A 227 -1.88 -10.14 2.84
C ILE A 227 -1.88 -9.34 1.54
N LYS A 228 -2.80 -8.36 1.41
CA LYS A 228 -2.89 -7.50 0.22
C LYS A 228 -1.61 -6.69 0.02
N LYS A 229 -1.08 -6.08 1.08
CA LYS A 229 0.16 -5.29 1.04
C LYS A 229 1.39 -6.15 0.72
N LEU A 230 1.51 -7.32 1.34
CA LEU A 230 2.59 -8.27 1.08
C LEU A 230 2.56 -8.79 -0.36
N GLN A 231 1.37 -9.09 -0.90
CA GLN A 231 1.23 -9.51 -2.29
C GLN A 231 1.66 -8.39 -3.26
N ASN A 232 1.24 -7.15 -3.00
CA ASN A 232 1.67 -6.00 -3.81
C ASN A 232 3.19 -5.82 -3.76
N CYS A 233 3.80 -5.97 -2.59
CA CYS A 233 5.25 -5.94 -2.41
C CYS A 233 5.95 -6.99 -3.30
N CYS A 234 5.46 -8.24 -3.31
CA CYS A 234 6.00 -9.30 -4.16
C CYS A 234 5.84 -8.99 -5.65
N ASN A 235 4.65 -8.54 -6.08
CA ASN A 235 4.37 -8.20 -7.47
C ASN A 235 5.28 -7.05 -7.95
N HIS A 236 5.57 -6.07 -7.09
CA HIS A 236 6.46 -4.97 -7.40
C HIS A 236 7.92 -5.40 -7.48
N LEU A 237 8.37 -6.29 -6.60
CA LEU A 237 9.70 -6.90 -6.68
C LEU A 237 9.87 -7.64 -8.02
N GLU A 238 8.93 -8.52 -8.36
CA GLU A 238 8.97 -9.30 -9.60
C GLU A 238 8.93 -8.40 -10.84
N SER A 239 8.06 -7.39 -10.87
CA SER A 239 8.00 -6.42 -11.96
C SER A 239 9.32 -5.63 -12.12
N SER A 240 9.94 -5.25 -10.99
CA SER A 240 11.20 -4.50 -11.00
C SER A 240 12.36 -5.35 -11.53
N ILE A 241 12.42 -6.61 -11.11
CA ILE A 241 13.42 -7.57 -11.61
C ILE A 241 13.22 -7.84 -13.11
N ASN A 242 11.98 -8.07 -13.54
CA ASN A 242 11.66 -8.34 -14.95
C ASN A 242 12.04 -7.18 -15.89
N LYS A 243 11.95 -5.92 -15.43
CA LYS A 243 12.38 -4.75 -16.21
C LYS A 243 13.88 -4.69 -16.46
N GLU A 244 14.69 -5.28 -15.57
CA GLU A 244 16.15 -5.32 -15.69
C GLU A 244 16.68 -6.56 -16.45
N ARG A 245 15.79 -7.38 -17.01
CA ARG A 245 16.13 -8.64 -17.69
C ARG A 245 16.95 -8.45 -18.97
N ASN A 246 16.98 -7.24 -19.54
CA ASN A 246 17.75 -6.90 -20.74
C ASN A 246 19.09 -6.19 -20.43
N THR A 247 19.41 -5.96 -19.16
CA THR A 247 20.61 -5.23 -18.72
C THR A 247 21.83 -6.16 -18.62
N ILE A 248 23.04 -5.66 -18.85
CA ILE A 248 24.32 -6.42 -18.76
C ILE A 248 24.44 -7.12 -17.39
N GLY A 249 24.95 -8.36 -17.34
CA GLY A 249 24.93 -9.23 -16.16
C GLY A 249 25.39 -8.59 -14.84
N SER A 250 26.56 -7.96 -14.79
CA SER A 250 27.07 -7.33 -13.56
C SER A 250 26.23 -6.13 -13.10
N ILE A 251 25.70 -5.34 -14.04
CA ILE A 251 24.81 -4.21 -13.75
C ILE A 251 23.44 -4.72 -13.29
N ARG A 252 22.97 -5.83 -13.87
CA ARG A 252 21.73 -6.52 -13.50
C ARG A 252 21.80 -7.04 -12.06
N ASP A 253 22.86 -7.74 -11.70
CA ASP A 253 23.00 -8.33 -10.35
C ASP A 253 23.00 -7.25 -9.26
N MET A 254 23.73 -6.14 -9.49
CA MET A 254 23.76 -5.01 -8.58
C MET A 254 22.38 -4.35 -8.41
N LYS A 255 21.62 -4.19 -9.50
CA LYS A 255 20.27 -3.60 -9.45
C LYS A 255 19.25 -4.54 -8.82
N THR A 256 19.29 -5.83 -9.16
CA THR A 256 18.44 -6.87 -8.57
C THR A 256 18.64 -6.95 -7.07
N SER A 257 19.89 -6.96 -6.59
CA SER A 257 20.18 -6.95 -5.13
C SER A 257 19.57 -5.73 -4.44
N LYS A 258 19.69 -4.53 -5.04
CA LYS A 258 19.09 -3.30 -4.49
C LYS A 258 17.56 -3.39 -4.40
N PHE A 259 16.90 -3.98 -5.39
CA PHE A 259 15.45 -4.19 -5.35
C PHE A 259 15.07 -5.20 -4.27
N ILE A 260 15.76 -6.33 -4.19
CA ILE A 260 15.50 -7.35 -3.16
C ILE A 260 15.65 -6.74 -1.76
N ASP A 261 16.68 -5.93 -1.50
CA ASP A 261 16.87 -5.28 -0.20
C ASP A 261 15.79 -4.25 0.12
N LYS A 262 15.34 -3.48 -0.89
CA LYS A 262 14.24 -2.53 -0.74
C LYS A 262 12.95 -3.26 -0.36
N TYR A 263 12.55 -4.26 -1.14
CA TYR A 263 11.29 -4.96 -0.93
C TYR A 263 11.33 -5.91 0.27
N THR A 264 12.50 -6.46 0.64
CA THR A 264 12.67 -7.19 1.92
C THR A 264 12.34 -6.29 3.11
N ARG A 265 12.85 -5.04 3.12
CA ARG A 265 12.56 -4.09 4.20
C ARG A 265 11.08 -3.71 4.25
N GLU A 266 10.47 -3.48 3.09
CA GLU A 266 9.04 -3.18 3.00
C GLU A 266 8.18 -4.34 3.51
N PHE A 267 8.49 -5.56 3.07
CA PHE A 267 7.84 -6.79 3.51
C PHE A 267 7.92 -6.94 5.03
N GLN A 268 9.12 -6.85 5.60
CA GLN A 268 9.34 -6.94 7.05
C GLN A 268 8.60 -5.84 7.83
N SER A 269 8.56 -4.61 7.31
CA SER A 269 7.81 -3.51 7.96
C SER A 269 6.31 -3.79 8.04
N ILE A 270 5.73 -4.42 7.01
CA ILE A 270 4.32 -4.83 7.03
C ILE A 270 4.09 -5.89 8.11
N LEU A 271 5.03 -6.83 8.29
CA LEU A 271 4.93 -7.88 9.30
C LEU A 271 5.04 -7.37 10.73
N VAL A 272 5.88 -6.36 10.99
CA VAL A 272 5.96 -5.72 12.31
C VAL A 272 4.59 -5.18 12.72
N LYS A 273 3.92 -4.43 11.82
CA LYS A 273 2.57 -3.90 12.08
C LYS A 273 1.53 -5.00 12.31
N TYR A 274 1.64 -6.10 11.58
CA TYR A 274 0.76 -7.26 11.79
C TYR A 274 0.98 -7.91 13.17
N ASN A 275 2.23 -8.04 13.62
CA ASN A 275 2.58 -8.61 14.92
C ASN A 275 2.05 -7.76 16.10
N ASP A 276 1.99 -6.43 15.95
CA ASP A 276 1.37 -5.56 16.95
C ASP A 276 -0.11 -5.93 17.18
N GLY A 277 -0.85 -6.23 16.11
CA GLY A 277 -2.23 -6.71 16.23
C GLY A 277 -2.37 -8.09 16.88
N LEU A 278 -1.40 -8.98 16.63
CA LEU A 278 -1.36 -10.28 17.31
C LEU A 278 -1.11 -10.14 18.81
N LEU A 279 -0.23 -9.22 19.21
CA LEU A 279 0.04 -8.91 20.60
C LEU A 279 -1.23 -8.37 21.31
N GLU A 280 -2.00 -7.52 20.63
CA GLU A 280 -3.24 -6.98 21.16
C GLU A 280 -4.33 -8.05 21.35
N LEU A 281 -4.46 -8.98 20.39
CA LEU A 281 -5.33 -10.14 20.52
C LEU A 281 -4.95 -11.00 21.73
N ASN A 282 -3.64 -11.22 21.95
CA ASN A 282 -3.14 -12.00 23.06
C ASN A 282 -3.47 -11.38 24.42
N LYS A 283 -3.28 -10.06 24.58
CA LYS A 283 -3.64 -9.34 25.81
C LYS A 283 -5.13 -9.49 26.13
N ASN A 284 -5.99 -9.30 25.13
CA ASN A 284 -7.44 -9.40 25.29
C ASN A 284 -7.89 -10.82 25.63
N TYR A 285 -7.25 -11.84 25.05
CA TYR A 285 -7.48 -13.23 25.40
C TYR A 285 -7.18 -13.52 26.88
N TYR A 286 -6.01 -13.12 27.40
CA TYR A 286 -5.68 -13.35 28.81
C TYR A 286 -6.58 -12.59 29.77
N SER A 287 -6.99 -11.36 29.40
CA SER A 287 -7.98 -10.60 30.15
C SER A 287 -9.32 -11.34 30.24
N LEU A 288 -9.81 -11.86 29.10
CA LEU A 288 -11.04 -12.66 29.06
C LEU A 288 -10.92 -13.93 29.90
N LYS A 289 -9.84 -14.68 29.74
CA LYS A 289 -9.59 -15.90 30.51
C LYS A 289 -9.66 -15.65 32.01
N LYS A 290 -9.02 -14.58 32.48
CA LYS A 290 -9.06 -14.20 33.90
C LYS A 290 -10.50 -13.92 34.38
N ILE A 291 -11.25 -13.09 33.65
CA ILE A 291 -12.64 -12.74 34.03
C ILE A 291 -13.55 -13.97 34.04
N VAL A 292 -13.41 -14.89 33.07
CA VAL A 292 -14.17 -16.14 33.04
C VAL A 292 -13.82 -17.02 34.23
N GLN A 293 -12.54 -17.14 34.58
CA GLN A 293 -12.08 -17.91 35.75
C GLN A 293 -12.56 -17.34 37.09
N ASP A 294 -12.49 -16.02 37.26
CA ASP A 294 -13.02 -15.32 38.45
C ASP A 294 -14.54 -15.53 38.60
N ASN A 295 -15.22 -15.90 37.51
CA ASN A 295 -16.67 -16.11 37.45
C ASN A 295 -17.07 -17.57 37.16
N LYS A 296 -16.21 -18.56 37.45
CA LYS A 296 -16.44 -19.99 37.17
C LYS A 296 -17.69 -20.60 37.80
N GLU A 297 -18.25 -19.96 38.83
CA GLU A 297 -19.49 -20.37 39.49
C GLU A 297 -20.73 -20.11 38.65
N LEU A 298 -20.63 -19.23 37.64
CA LEU A 298 -21.71 -18.95 36.72
C LEU A 298 -21.69 -19.96 35.57
N GLU A 299 -22.84 -20.58 35.31
CA GLU A 299 -23.03 -21.49 34.17
C GLU A 299 -22.62 -20.83 32.84
N VAL A 300 -22.96 -19.55 32.65
CA VAL A 300 -22.59 -18.81 31.45
C VAL A 300 -21.08 -18.72 31.23
N SER A 301 -20.29 -18.62 32.32
CA SER A 301 -18.83 -18.57 32.23
C SER A 301 -18.27 -19.89 31.73
N LEU A 302 -18.80 -21.02 32.23
CA LEU A 302 -18.39 -22.36 31.79
C LEU A 302 -18.75 -22.58 30.32
N THR A 303 -19.93 -22.12 29.87
CA THR A 303 -20.31 -22.24 28.47
C THR A 303 -19.42 -21.39 27.56
N ILE A 304 -19.11 -20.15 27.97
CA ILE A 304 -18.18 -19.26 27.24
C ILE A 304 -16.77 -19.86 27.17
N GLU A 305 -16.28 -20.43 28.27
CA GLU A 305 -14.98 -21.10 28.33
C GLU A 305 -14.87 -22.21 27.26
N ASN A 306 -15.93 -22.99 27.09
CA ASN A 306 -16.02 -24.08 26.11
C ASN A 306 -16.12 -23.56 24.68
N ILE A 307 -17.02 -22.60 24.40
CA ILE A 307 -17.22 -22.02 23.05
C ILE A 307 -15.92 -21.40 22.53
N LEU A 308 -15.28 -20.57 23.37
CA LEU A 308 -14.05 -19.85 23.01
C LEU A 308 -12.78 -20.67 23.26
N LYS A 309 -12.93 -21.93 23.72
CA LYS A 309 -11.84 -22.88 23.94
C LYS A 309 -10.68 -22.30 24.77
N LEU A 310 -11.00 -21.56 25.84
CA LEU A 310 -10.02 -20.76 26.61
C LEU A 310 -8.92 -21.59 27.30
N ASN A 311 -9.05 -22.92 27.37
CA ASN A 311 -8.01 -23.80 27.89
C ASN A 311 -7.07 -24.36 26.82
N SER A 312 -7.48 -24.34 25.55
CA SER A 312 -6.69 -24.87 24.42
C SER A 312 -6.28 -23.80 23.41
N PHE A 313 -6.58 -22.53 23.70
CA PHE A 313 -6.14 -21.42 22.86
C PHE A 313 -4.62 -21.39 22.78
N ASN A 314 -4.12 -21.49 21.56
CA ASN A 314 -2.71 -21.43 21.24
C ASN A 314 -2.45 -20.24 20.31
N LEU A 315 -1.74 -19.23 20.82
CA LEU A 315 -1.37 -18.05 20.04
C LEU A 315 -0.42 -18.41 18.88
N ASP A 316 0.39 -19.46 19.03
CA ASP A 316 1.35 -19.88 18.00
C ASP A 316 0.66 -20.42 16.75
N LYS A 317 -0.63 -20.81 16.83
CA LYS A 317 -1.49 -21.08 15.65
C LYS A 317 -1.54 -19.87 14.70
N TYR A 318 -1.35 -18.67 15.22
CA TYR A 318 -1.38 -17.42 14.47
C TYR A 318 0.02 -16.88 14.15
N LYS A 319 1.08 -17.46 14.72
CA LYS A 319 2.50 -17.16 14.36
C LYS A 319 2.95 -18.10 13.24
N ILE A 320 2.64 -17.70 12.02
CA ILE A 320 2.73 -18.58 10.85
C ILE A 320 3.85 -18.20 9.88
N PHE A 321 4.70 -17.23 10.24
CA PHE A 321 5.85 -16.87 9.42
C PHE A 321 6.97 -17.89 9.60
N LYS A 322 7.39 -18.46 8.48
CA LYS A 322 8.44 -19.47 8.44
C LYS A 322 9.80 -18.84 8.16
N PHE A 323 9.84 -17.80 7.33
CA PHE A 323 11.10 -17.20 6.88
C PHE A 323 11.32 -15.79 7.40
N ALA A 324 10.26 -14.98 7.50
CA ALA A 324 10.37 -13.60 7.94
C ALA A 324 10.41 -13.44 9.47
N THR A 325 10.99 -14.42 10.18
CA THR A 325 11.29 -14.31 11.62
C THR A 325 12.71 -13.75 11.76
N ASN A 326 12.85 -12.63 12.49
CA ASN A 326 14.07 -11.86 12.83
C ASN A 326 14.11 -10.46 12.19
N SER A 327 13.29 -9.55 12.73
CA SER A 327 13.39 -8.11 12.47
C SER A 327 14.30 -7.37 13.48
N GLN A 328 15.08 -8.06 14.30
CA GLN A 328 16.08 -7.39 15.14
C GLN A 328 17.22 -6.89 14.26
N GLU A 329 17.47 -5.59 14.36
CA GLU A 329 18.48 -4.79 13.68
C GLU A 329 19.86 -5.47 13.80
N GLY A 330 20.25 -6.30 12.83
CA GLY A 330 21.55 -7.00 12.85
C GLY A 330 21.60 -8.31 12.05
N THR A 331 20.48 -9.01 11.91
CA THR A 331 20.42 -10.33 11.23
C THR A 331 19.31 -10.39 10.19
N ARG A 332 19.19 -9.37 9.33
CA ARG A 332 18.17 -9.35 8.26
C ARG A 332 18.49 -10.43 7.23
N ILE A 333 17.75 -11.54 7.28
CA ILE A 333 17.72 -12.52 6.19
C ILE A 333 17.11 -11.81 4.97
N GLN A 334 17.85 -11.81 3.86
CA GLN A 334 17.35 -11.33 2.58
C GLN A 334 16.25 -12.28 2.10
N LEU A 335 15.04 -11.78 1.88
CA LEU A 335 13.91 -12.60 1.46
C LEU A 335 13.87 -12.66 -0.06
N ASN A 336 13.85 -13.87 -0.62
CA ASN A 336 13.56 -14.06 -2.04
C ASN A 336 12.05 -14.23 -2.29
N SER A 337 11.64 -14.15 -3.56
CA SER A 337 10.22 -14.22 -3.95
C SER A 337 9.51 -15.48 -3.45
N ASN A 338 10.18 -16.63 -3.47
CA ASN A 338 9.60 -17.91 -3.03
C ASN A 338 9.34 -17.91 -1.51
N MET A 339 10.28 -17.40 -0.72
CA MET A 339 10.13 -17.28 0.73
C MET A 339 8.96 -16.34 1.08
N MET A 340 8.85 -15.21 0.38
CA MET A 340 7.74 -14.26 0.57
C MET A 340 6.39 -14.89 0.22
N ALA A 341 6.33 -15.65 -0.88
CA ALA A 341 5.11 -16.35 -1.31
C ALA A 341 4.67 -17.43 -0.31
N GLU A 342 5.59 -18.25 0.21
CA GLU A 342 5.29 -19.26 1.23
C GLU A 342 4.68 -18.63 2.51
N ASP A 343 5.24 -17.49 2.96
CA ASP A 343 4.72 -16.76 4.13
C ASP A 343 3.31 -16.17 3.85
N ILE A 344 3.06 -15.65 2.64
CA ILE A 344 1.73 -15.15 2.22
C ILE A 344 0.70 -16.28 2.16
N ASP A 345 1.06 -17.44 1.61
CA ASP A 345 0.12 -18.56 1.49
C ASP A 345 -0.24 -19.14 2.85
N SER A 346 0.71 -19.16 3.78
CA SER A 346 0.48 -19.49 5.18
C SER A 346 -0.52 -18.52 5.82
N LEU A 347 -0.39 -17.20 5.54
CA LEU A 347 -1.32 -16.18 5.99
C LEU A 347 -2.74 -16.39 5.46
N ARG A 348 -2.86 -16.71 4.17
CA ARG A 348 -4.17 -16.97 3.53
C ARG A 348 -4.86 -18.19 4.10
N LYS A 349 -4.13 -19.30 4.28
CA LYS A 349 -4.71 -20.51 4.87
C LYS A 349 -5.27 -20.23 6.26
N ASN A 350 -4.47 -19.60 7.12
CA ASN A 350 -4.89 -19.30 8.48
C ASN A 350 -5.95 -18.18 8.55
N LEU A 351 -6.00 -17.25 7.58
CA LEU A 351 -7.09 -16.27 7.45
C LEU A 351 -8.45 -16.97 7.28
N SER A 352 -8.52 -17.98 6.40
CA SER A 352 -9.75 -18.75 6.18
C SER A 352 -10.20 -19.49 7.44
N GLU A 353 -9.25 -20.09 8.17
CA GLU A 353 -9.53 -20.74 9.46
C GLU A 353 -10.03 -19.74 10.51
N LEU A 354 -9.37 -18.59 10.66
CA LEU A 354 -9.74 -17.54 11.61
C LEU A 354 -11.14 -16.99 11.31
N LYS A 355 -11.48 -16.82 10.03
CA LYS A 355 -12.80 -16.34 9.60
C LYS A 355 -13.91 -17.33 9.96
N LEU A 356 -13.68 -18.62 9.74
CA LEU A 356 -14.61 -19.69 10.14
C LEU A 356 -14.76 -19.75 11.66
N GLU A 357 -13.65 -19.72 12.40
CA GLU A 357 -13.61 -19.72 13.86
C GLU A 357 -14.42 -18.54 14.43
N LEU A 358 -14.13 -17.31 14.01
CA LEU A 358 -14.83 -16.12 14.49
C LEU A 358 -16.32 -16.12 14.17
N ASN A 359 -16.71 -16.61 12.99
CA ASN A 359 -18.12 -16.72 12.61
C ASN A 359 -18.87 -17.75 13.47
N GLN A 360 -18.24 -18.89 13.75
CA GLN A 360 -18.82 -19.91 14.60
C GLN A 360 -18.98 -19.42 16.04
N GLU A 361 -17.93 -18.82 16.62
CA GLU A 361 -17.97 -18.25 17.97
C GLU A 361 -19.07 -17.20 18.10
N LYS A 362 -19.20 -16.28 17.14
CA LYS A 362 -20.28 -15.28 17.11
C LYS A 362 -21.66 -15.92 17.05
N LYS A 363 -21.82 -17.02 16.31
CA LYS A 363 -23.09 -17.73 16.18
C LYS A 363 -23.48 -18.44 17.49
N GLU A 364 -22.54 -19.13 18.11
CA GLU A 364 -22.77 -19.84 19.38
C GLU A 364 -23.03 -18.87 20.53
N LEU A 365 -22.28 -17.76 20.61
CA LEU A 365 -22.44 -16.75 21.66
C LEU A 365 -23.75 -15.95 21.54
N LYS A 366 -24.30 -15.80 20.34
CA LYS A 366 -25.63 -15.17 20.15
C LYS A 366 -26.76 -15.96 20.81
N ASN A 367 -26.60 -17.27 21.02
CA ASN A 367 -27.61 -18.10 21.67
C ASN A 367 -27.56 -18.03 23.20
N LEU A 368 -26.56 -17.32 23.77
CA LEU A 368 -26.35 -17.16 25.21
C LEU A 368 -26.82 -15.80 25.74
N ALA A 369 -27.00 -14.82 24.86
CA ALA A 369 -27.53 -13.49 25.16
C ALA A 369 -29.05 -13.52 25.07
#